data_AF-A0A954WGA5-F1
#
_entry.id   AF-A0A954WGA5-F1
#
_cell.length_a   1.000
_cell.length_b   1.000
_cell.length_c   1.000
_cell.angle_alpha   90.00
_cell.angle_beta   90.00
_cell.angle_gamma   90.00
#
_symmetry.space_group_name_H-M   'P 1'
#
loop_
_entity.id
_entity.type
_entity.pdbx_description
1 polymer ?
#
loop_
_entity_poly.entity_id
_entity_poly.type
_entity_poly.pdbx_seq_one_letter_code
_entity_poly.pdbx_strand_id
1 'polypeptide(L)'
;GLVNDQSQTAYLATGSFGLAIVDVSRFQQPLLISEIDLPGSNVDVSVDSRLGIAVVASDVGLHVVDVRMPSEPQLLQTLRGNFTHVEVMDGLAFAAVGGGLRVYDLLTGERVLAGSVSGDSIVGMAREGSRFYFRSSTGDLTIMDFESGSLVTRGTLNVESTPGKIFVASGVAYLAAEDGFNGGFSTVDVSDPDDPQLLSGVDNTSFAGQTVVVNGSGLAIAVGNPGGVFGANALDLVDIGDLADTSQFQTRYGLPAAPSSVVLAAGIAFVADGEAGLQVVNYRSFDSAGVPPTVSIDLSAEDADADEPGIQIQEGTLLAIRPTVNDDVQVRGVQLLINDEVVASDVSFPFELATLLPTIEQAGGVEAGEVVLSVRAADTGGNVGVSEDITIQLV
;
A
#
# COMPACT_ATOMS: atom_id res chain seq x y z
N GLY A 1 2.57 6.05 -5.33
CA GLY A 1 1.24 5.74 -4.76
C GLY A 1 0.15 5.78 -5.83
N LEU A 2 -0.95 5.08 -5.62
CA LEU A 2 -2.17 5.13 -6.44
C LEU A 2 -3.33 5.65 -5.57
N VAL A 3 -4.26 6.39 -6.16
CA VAL A 3 -5.43 6.91 -5.44
C VAL A 3 -6.73 6.50 -6.17
N ASN A 4 -7.59 5.78 -5.43
CA ASN A 4 -9.03 5.48 -5.59
C ASN A 4 -9.65 5.14 -6.97
N ASP A 5 -10.93 4.75 -6.97
CA ASP A 5 -11.65 4.19 -8.13
C ASP A 5 -12.30 5.23 -9.07
N GLN A 6 -12.60 6.44 -8.57
CA GLN A 6 -13.25 7.49 -9.36
C GLN A 6 -12.25 8.22 -10.29
N SER A 7 -10.98 8.23 -9.91
CA SER A 7 -9.88 8.70 -10.75
C SER A 7 -8.63 7.90 -10.39
N GLN A 8 -8.45 6.73 -11.01
CA GLN A 8 -7.24 5.94 -10.80
C GLN A 8 -6.02 6.78 -11.19
N THR A 9 -5.38 7.39 -10.20
CA THR A 9 -4.31 8.37 -10.40
C THR A 9 -3.04 7.82 -9.80
N ALA A 10 -2.00 7.67 -10.63
CA ALA A 10 -0.67 7.29 -10.23
C ALA A 10 0.18 8.54 -9.96
N TYR A 11 0.89 8.50 -8.84
CA TYR A 11 1.88 9.50 -8.43
C TYR A 11 3.26 8.86 -8.48
N LEU A 12 4.15 9.44 -9.29
CA LEU A 12 5.48 8.91 -9.57
C LEU A 12 6.55 9.92 -9.18
N ALA A 13 7.46 9.53 -8.30
CA ALA A 13 8.70 10.26 -8.09
C ALA A 13 9.60 10.03 -9.31
N THR A 14 9.99 11.10 -10.00
CA THR A 14 10.67 11.03 -11.31
C THR A 14 12.15 11.39 -11.23
N GLY A 15 12.81 11.11 -10.10
CA GLY A 15 14.23 11.43 -9.92
C GLY A 15 14.44 12.95 -9.99
N SER A 16 15.25 13.41 -10.94
CA SER A 16 15.55 14.85 -11.11
C SER A 16 14.41 15.69 -11.71
N PHE A 17 13.30 15.07 -12.12
CA PHE A 17 12.16 15.74 -12.76
C PHE A 17 10.99 16.01 -11.78
N GLY A 18 11.12 15.60 -10.51
CA GLY A 18 10.11 15.89 -9.49
C GLY A 18 9.02 14.83 -9.35
N LEU A 19 7.77 15.24 -9.59
CA LEU A 19 6.57 14.42 -9.41
C LEU A 19 5.71 14.45 -10.67
N ALA A 20 5.46 13.29 -11.25
CA ALA A 20 4.50 13.10 -12.33
C ALA A 20 3.17 12.56 -11.79
N ILE A 21 2.07 13.08 -12.33
CA ILE A 21 0.69 12.68 -12.00
C ILE A 21 0.04 12.12 -13.25
N VAL A 22 -0.40 10.87 -13.20
CA VAL A 22 -0.84 10.10 -14.38
C VAL A 22 -2.21 9.49 -14.14
N ASP A 23 -3.16 9.71 -15.06
CA ASP A 23 -4.42 8.97 -15.12
C ASP A 23 -4.15 7.56 -15.65
N VAL A 24 -4.41 6.55 -14.83
CA VAL A 24 -4.26 5.13 -15.15
C VAL A 24 -5.61 4.39 -15.23
N SER A 25 -6.73 5.12 -15.24
CA SER A 25 -8.09 4.55 -15.38
C SER A 25 -8.28 3.70 -16.62
N ARG A 26 -7.50 4.00 -17.66
CA ARG A 26 -7.39 3.23 -18.89
C ARG A 26 -5.98 2.66 -18.99
N PHE A 27 -5.75 1.48 -18.45
CA PHE A 27 -4.43 0.85 -18.40
C PHE A 27 -3.75 0.70 -19.77
N GLN A 28 -4.51 0.56 -20.87
CA GLN A 28 -3.93 0.50 -22.23
C GLN A 28 -3.48 1.87 -22.77
N GLN A 29 -3.92 2.95 -22.13
CA GLN A 29 -3.63 4.31 -22.52
C GLN A 29 -3.51 5.23 -21.28
N PRO A 30 -2.46 5.04 -20.45
CA PRO A 30 -2.17 5.98 -19.37
C PRO A 30 -1.96 7.38 -19.92
N LEU A 31 -2.44 8.39 -19.22
CA LEU A 31 -2.35 9.78 -19.62
C LEU A 31 -1.62 10.59 -18.56
N LEU A 32 -0.46 11.16 -18.92
CA LEU A 32 0.20 12.16 -18.08
C LEU A 32 -0.72 13.38 -17.95
N ILE A 33 -1.18 13.64 -16.73
CA ILE A 33 -2.03 14.79 -16.41
C ILE A 33 -1.16 16.04 -16.25
N SER A 34 -0.12 15.94 -15.41
CA SER A 34 0.80 17.03 -15.11
C SER A 34 2.13 16.51 -14.57
N GLU A 35 3.12 17.39 -14.55
CA GLU A 35 4.41 17.20 -13.89
C GLU A 35 4.78 18.48 -13.16
N ILE A 36 5.33 18.35 -11.96
CA ILE A 36 5.87 19.46 -11.17
C ILE A 36 7.35 19.21 -10.88
N ASP A 37 8.18 20.16 -11.30
CA ASP A 37 9.60 20.16 -10.98
C ASP A 37 9.81 20.30 -9.46
N LEU A 38 10.46 19.31 -8.85
CA LEU A 38 10.86 19.35 -7.44
C LEU A 38 12.39 19.25 -7.34
N PRO A 39 13.04 20.07 -6.48
CA PRO A 39 14.49 20.03 -6.32
C PRO A 39 15.03 18.65 -5.87
N GLY A 40 16.23 18.30 -6.33
CA GLY A 40 16.94 17.09 -5.90
C GLY A 40 16.54 15.83 -6.65
N SER A 41 16.90 14.68 -6.08
CA SER A 41 16.60 13.35 -6.58
C SER A 41 15.40 12.77 -5.82
N ASN A 42 14.22 12.83 -6.44
CA ASN A 42 12.96 12.36 -5.89
C ASN A 42 12.85 10.84 -6.07
N VAL A 43 12.81 10.09 -4.97
CA VAL A 43 12.98 8.63 -4.97
C VAL A 43 11.78 7.85 -4.45
N ASP A 44 10.91 8.49 -3.66
CA ASP A 44 9.74 7.84 -3.09
C ASP A 44 8.58 8.82 -2.94
N VAL A 45 7.35 8.31 -2.99
CA VAL A 45 6.13 9.12 -2.91
C VAL A 45 4.97 8.38 -2.26
N SER A 46 4.37 9.02 -1.26
CA SER A 46 3.15 8.58 -0.58
C SER A 46 2.11 9.71 -0.56
N VAL A 47 0.83 9.36 -0.49
CA VAL A 47 -0.28 10.31 -0.73
C VAL A 47 -1.34 10.19 0.36
N ASP A 48 -1.70 11.32 0.97
CA ASP A 48 -2.93 11.44 1.75
C ASP A 48 -4.07 11.81 0.79
N SER A 49 -4.86 10.81 0.39
CA SER A 49 -5.99 11.01 -0.54
C SER A 49 -7.10 11.88 0.04
N ARG A 50 -7.28 11.87 1.37
CA ARG A 50 -8.29 12.66 2.07
C ARG A 50 -7.91 14.14 2.11
N LEU A 51 -6.65 14.46 2.37
CA LEU A 51 -6.15 15.84 2.31
C LEU A 51 -5.84 16.29 0.88
N GLY A 52 -5.68 15.35 -0.05
CA GLY A 52 -5.19 15.61 -1.41
C GLY A 52 -3.76 16.14 -1.39
N ILE A 53 -2.90 15.52 -0.57
CA ILE A 53 -1.49 15.90 -0.42
C ILE A 53 -0.60 14.73 -0.82
N ALA A 54 0.31 14.97 -1.76
CA ALA A 54 1.40 14.06 -2.07
C ALA A 54 2.68 14.49 -1.33
N VAL A 55 3.42 13.53 -0.81
CA VAL A 55 4.67 13.75 -0.10
C VAL A 55 5.78 13.00 -0.83
N VAL A 56 6.81 13.73 -1.26
CA VAL A 56 7.89 13.19 -2.09
C VAL A 56 9.22 13.28 -1.34
N ALA A 57 9.86 12.14 -1.12
CA ALA A 57 11.17 12.05 -0.48
C ALA A 57 12.29 12.27 -1.49
N SER A 58 13.25 13.14 -1.13
CA SER A 58 14.45 13.40 -1.92
C SER A 58 15.70 13.58 -1.08
N ASP A 59 16.86 13.58 -1.74
CA ASP A 59 18.17 13.81 -1.12
C ASP A 59 18.36 15.25 -0.58
N VAL A 60 17.50 16.20 -0.97
CA VAL A 60 17.54 17.59 -0.52
C VAL A 60 16.35 18.00 0.37
N GLY A 61 15.25 17.25 0.34
CA GLY A 61 14.13 17.49 1.25
C GLY A 61 12.96 16.52 1.13
N LEU A 62 11.96 16.73 1.98
CA LEU A 62 10.64 16.15 1.88
C LEU A 62 9.71 17.21 1.29
N HIS A 63 9.26 17.01 0.06
CA HIS A 63 8.39 17.95 -0.65
C HIS A 63 6.93 17.61 -0.35
N VAL A 64 6.17 18.60 0.14
CA VAL A 64 4.74 18.46 0.40
C VAL A 64 4.00 19.21 -0.69
N VAL A 65 3.20 18.49 -1.47
CA VAL A 65 2.57 18.96 -2.71
C VAL A 65 1.06 18.83 -2.59
N ASP A 66 0.32 19.91 -2.81
CA ASP A 66 -1.13 19.88 -2.99
C ASP A 66 -1.45 19.28 -4.36
N VAL A 67 -2.25 18.21 -4.37
CA VAL A 67 -2.67 17.46 -5.55
C VAL A 67 -4.19 17.35 -5.66
N ARG A 68 -4.95 18.18 -4.93
CA ARG A 68 -6.42 18.24 -5.02
C ARG A 68 -6.91 18.57 -6.43
N MET A 69 -6.09 19.32 -7.18
CA MET A 69 -6.24 19.52 -8.62
C MET A 69 -5.07 18.85 -9.35
N PRO A 70 -5.23 17.59 -9.81
CA PRO A 70 -4.15 16.84 -10.46
C PRO A 70 -3.52 17.52 -11.68
N SER A 71 -4.26 18.42 -12.36
CA SER A 71 -3.76 19.20 -13.49
C SER A 71 -2.91 20.42 -13.10
N GLU A 72 -2.98 20.86 -11.85
CA GLU A 72 -2.32 22.05 -11.33
C GLU A 72 -1.73 21.79 -9.93
N PRO A 73 -0.81 20.81 -9.78
CA PRO A 73 -0.20 20.53 -8.48
C PRO A 73 0.62 21.73 -7.99
N GLN A 74 0.65 21.94 -6.67
CA GLN A 74 1.36 23.06 -6.05
C GLN A 74 2.28 22.60 -4.93
N LEU A 75 3.57 22.93 -5.03
CA LEU A 75 4.51 22.73 -3.93
C LEU A 75 4.14 23.68 -2.77
N LEU A 76 3.66 23.10 -1.67
CA LEU A 76 3.30 23.85 -0.47
C LEU A 76 4.54 24.19 0.36
N GLN A 77 5.42 23.20 0.55
CA GLN A 77 6.63 23.35 1.36
C GLN A 77 7.69 22.30 1.03
N THR A 78 8.94 22.59 1.39
CA THR A 78 10.04 21.63 1.37
C THR A 78 10.71 21.60 2.73
N LEU A 79 10.64 20.45 3.39
CA LEU A 79 11.28 20.21 4.68
C LEU A 79 12.70 19.71 4.43
N ARG A 80 13.72 20.44 4.90
CA ARG A 80 15.12 20.13 4.57
C ARG A 80 15.59 18.84 5.24
N GLY A 81 16.23 17.98 4.47
CA GLY A 81 16.82 16.73 4.93
C GLY A 81 17.15 15.80 3.76
N ASN A 82 17.89 14.73 4.02
CA ASN A 82 18.09 13.66 3.03
C ASN A 82 17.12 12.53 3.40
N PHE A 83 16.01 12.46 2.66
CA PHE A 83 14.95 11.50 2.89
C PHE A 83 14.97 10.43 1.81
N THR A 84 14.81 9.17 2.22
CA THR A 84 14.87 8.03 1.29
C THR A 84 13.53 7.33 1.12
N HIS A 85 12.68 7.35 2.14
CA HIS A 85 11.38 6.68 2.16
C HIS A 85 10.37 7.57 2.89
N VAL A 86 9.10 7.47 2.49
CA VAL A 86 8.00 8.15 3.17
C VAL A 86 6.73 7.31 3.17
N GLU A 87 6.09 7.23 4.32
CA GLU A 87 4.74 6.71 4.47
C GLU A 87 3.82 7.76 5.08
N VAL A 88 2.60 7.84 4.58
CA VAL A 88 1.61 8.84 5.01
C VAL A 88 0.44 8.15 5.70
N MET A 89 0.03 8.71 6.83
CA MET A 89 -1.12 8.24 7.60
C MET A 89 -1.76 9.41 8.34
N ASP A 90 -3.06 9.61 8.14
CA ASP A 90 -3.88 10.59 8.87
C ASP A 90 -3.30 12.01 8.95
N GLY A 91 -2.80 12.53 7.83
CA GLY A 91 -2.19 13.86 7.78
C GLY A 91 -0.79 13.95 8.37
N LEU A 92 -0.15 12.83 8.70
CA LEU A 92 1.23 12.75 9.12
C LEU A 92 2.09 12.07 8.04
N ALA A 93 3.31 12.56 7.84
CA ALA A 93 4.34 11.89 7.05
C ALA A 93 5.42 11.30 7.96
N PHE A 94 5.62 10.00 7.87
CA PHE A 94 6.68 9.22 8.49
C PHE A 94 7.80 9.06 7.48
N ALA A 95 8.92 9.75 7.66
CA ALA A 95 9.98 9.84 6.66
C ALA A 95 11.33 9.36 7.19
N ALA A 96 11.95 8.41 6.49
CA ALA A 96 13.28 7.89 6.80
C ALA A 96 14.37 8.91 6.45
N VAL A 97 15.32 9.15 7.35
CA VAL A 97 16.41 10.14 7.17
C VAL A 97 17.70 9.71 7.86
N GLY A 98 18.69 9.28 7.07
CA GLY A 98 20.12 9.10 7.42
C GLY A 98 20.51 8.23 8.62
N GLY A 99 19.59 7.88 9.52
CA GLY A 99 19.84 7.17 10.78
C GLY A 99 18.59 7.02 11.66
N GLY A 100 17.40 7.05 11.06
CA GLY A 100 16.14 6.84 11.75
C GLY A 100 14.96 7.49 11.04
N LEU A 101 13.92 7.80 11.81
CA LEU A 101 12.63 8.30 11.33
C LEU A 101 12.35 9.71 11.85
N ARG A 102 11.71 10.54 11.02
CA ARG A 102 11.07 11.80 11.44
C ARG A 102 9.61 11.79 11.04
N VAL A 103 8.77 12.37 11.89
CA VAL A 103 7.33 12.49 11.64
C VAL A 103 6.92 13.94 11.61
N TYR A 104 6.22 14.31 10.54
CA TYR A 104 5.80 15.67 10.25
C TYR A 104 4.29 15.75 10.07
N ASP A 105 3.67 16.80 10.60
CA ASP A 105 2.30 17.17 10.28
C ASP A 105 2.26 17.82 8.90
N LEU A 106 1.37 17.33 8.02
CA LEU A 106 1.33 17.75 6.63
C LEU A 106 0.70 19.12 6.41
N LEU A 107 -0.10 19.60 7.35
CA LEU A 107 -0.77 20.91 7.25
C LEU A 107 0.15 22.03 7.72
N THR A 108 0.97 21.76 8.74
CA THR A 108 1.81 22.75 9.40
C THR A 108 3.29 22.63 9.03
N GLY A 109 3.74 21.45 8.60
CA GLY A 109 5.16 21.14 8.44
C GLY A 109 5.92 20.97 9.75
N GLU A 110 5.22 21.01 10.89
CA GLU A 110 5.83 20.86 12.20
C GLU A 110 6.20 19.41 12.46
N ARG A 111 7.29 19.21 13.19
CA ARG A 111 7.71 17.87 13.62
C ARG A 111 6.90 17.45 14.84
N VAL A 112 6.12 16.40 14.70
CA VAL A 112 5.20 15.90 15.75
C VAL A 112 5.94 15.05 16.78
N LEU A 113 6.93 14.25 16.34
CA LEU A 113 7.70 13.37 17.22
C LEU A 113 9.06 13.98 17.62
N ALA A 114 9.22 14.29 18.90
CA ALA A 114 10.46 14.79 19.48
C ALA A 114 11.46 13.65 19.76
N GLY A 115 12.14 13.17 18.72
CA GLY A 115 13.15 12.11 18.84
C GLY A 115 13.36 11.37 17.53
N SER A 116 14.52 10.75 17.35
CA SER A 116 14.67 9.73 16.31
C SER A 116 14.19 8.43 16.90
N VAL A 117 13.34 7.68 16.20
CA VAL A 117 13.27 6.23 16.42
C VAL A 117 14.65 5.71 16.00
N SER A 118 15.43 5.24 16.97
CA SER A 118 16.89 5.15 16.88
C SER A 118 17.42 3.80 16.39
N GLY A 119 18.55 3.83 15.68
CA GLY A 119 19.56 2.76 15.68
C GLY A 119 20.29 2.66 14.35
N ASP A 120 19.58 2.15 13.36
CA ASP A 120 20.11 1.77 12.06
C ASP A 120 19.44 2.56 10.92
N SER A 121 20.09 2.56 9.75
CA SER A 121 19.51 3.17 8.55
C SER A 121 18.25 2.39 8.15
N ILE A 122 17.12 3.07 8.07
CA ILE A 122 15.89 2.52 7.48
C ILE A 122 16.09 2.46 5.97
N VAL A 123 15.97 1.26 5.40
CA VAL A 123 16.13 0.98 3.97
C VAL A 123 14.88 0.40 3.33
N GLY A 124 13.84 0.16 4.13
CA GLY A 124 12.51 -0.19 3.67
C GLY A 124 11.46 0.26 4.69
N MET A 125 10.32 0.72 4.19
CA MET A 125 9.15 1.10 4.96
C MET A 125 7.91 0.50 4.31
N ALA A 126 6.95 0.10 5.14
CA ALA A 126 5.60 -0.24 4.72
C ALA A 126 4.62 0.04 5.87
N ARG A 127 3.34 0.12 5.56
CA ARG A 127 2.24 0.36 6.51
C ARG A 127 1.08 -0.58 6.22
N GLU A 128 0.41 -1.05 7.27
CA GLU A 128 -0.88 -1.72 7.18
C GLU A 128 -1.81 -1.16 8.28
N GLY A 129 -2.75 -0.31 7.89
CA GLY A 129 -3.49 0.57 8.79
C GLY A 129 -2.61 1.40 9.73
N SER A 130 -2.81 1.31 11.04
CA SER A 130 -2.03 2.09 12.03
C SER A 130 -0.63 1.54 12.34
N ARG A 131 -0.28 0.38 11.77
CA ARG A 131 0.96 -0.34 12.02
C ARG A 131 2.00 -0.05 10.94
N PHE A 132 3.22 0.21 11.39
CA PHE A 132 4.37 0.46 10.54
C PHE A 132 5.39 -0.66 10.64
N TYR A 133 6.03 -0.92 9.51
CA TYR A 133 7.06 -1.93 9.34
C TYR A 133 8.32 -1.26 8.79
N PHE A 134 9.43 -1.46 9.49
CA PHE A 134 10.71 -0.86 9.14
C PHE A 134 11.74 -1.93 8.92
N ARG A 135 12.50 -1.81 7.83
CA ARG A 135 13.67 -2.65 7.59
C ARG A 135 14.93 -1.85 7.81
N SER A 136 15.82 -2.38 8.66
CA SER A 136 17.13 -1.80 8.88
C SER A 136 18.15 -2.27 7.83
N SER A 137 19.21 -1.51 7.65
CA SER A 137 20.39 -1.93 6.87
C SER A 137 21.11 -3.16 7.45
N THR A 138 20.80 -3.54 8.70
CA THR A 138 21.34 -4.72 9.39
C THR A 138 20.50 -5.99 9.17
N GLY A 139 19.33 -5.87 8.50
CA GLY A 139 18.45 -7.00 8.17
C GLY A 139 17.29 -7.20 9.13
N ASP A 140 17.13 -6.35 10.14
CA ASP A 140 16.02 -6.44 11.10
C ASP A 140 14.74 -5.87 10.49
N LEU A 141 13.64 -6.63 10.63
CA LEU A 141 12.28 -6.16 10.47
C LEU A 141 11.75 -5.73 11.84
N THR A 142 11.46 -4.45 12.02
CA THR A 142 10.87 -3.91 13.25
C THR A 142 9.42 -3.50 13.00
N ILE A 143 8.54 -3.96 13.88
CA ILE A 143 7.11 -3.68 13.85
C ILE A 143 6.79 -2.65 14.92
N MET A 144 6.09 -1.58 14.54
CA MET A 144 5.72 -0.52 15.45
C MET A 144 4.28 -0.08 15.24
N ASP A 145 3.58 0.20 16.33
CA ASP A 145 2.26 0.83 16.28
C ASP A 145 2.39 2.32 16.55
N PHE A 146 1.61 3.13 15.82
CA PHE A 146 1.49 4.55 16.10
C PHE A 146 0.23 4.82 16.93
N GLU A 147 0.44 5.11 18.21
CA GLU A 147 -0.64 5.30 19.18
C GLU A 147 -0.43 6.60 19.95
N SER A 148 -1.48 7.42 20.03
CA SER A 148 -1.48 8.66 20.83
C SER A 148 -0.29 9.59 20.56
N GLY A 149 0.15 9.67 19.30
CA GLY A 149 1.27 10.52 18.89
C GLY A 149 2.66 9.93 19.14
N SER A 150 2.76 8.66 19.53
CA SER A 150 4.02 7.95 19.78
C SER A 150 4.12 6.69 18.93
N LEU A 151 5.34 6.37 18.48
CA LEU A 151 5.65 5.04 17.94
C LEU A 151 6.08 4.11 19.08
N VAL A 152 5.45 2.95 19.16
CA VAL A 152 5.74 1.91 20.16
C VAL A 152 6.16 0.65 19.41
N THR A 153 7.35 0.14 19.74
CA THR A 153 7.83 -1.14 19.17
C THR A 153 7.03 -2.30 19.75
N ARG A 154 6.54 -3.17 18.87
CA ARG A 154 5.81 -4.41 19.20
C ARG A 154 6.74 -5.62 19.13
N GLY A 155 7.37 -5.81 17.98
CA GLY A 155 8.25 -6.94 17.71
C GLY A 155 9.44 -6.57 16.83
N THR A 156 10.45 -7.43 16.83
CA THR A 156 11.58 -7.35 15.91
C THR A 156 12.01 -8.75 15.52
N LEU A 157 12.27 -8.96 14.24
CA LEU A 157 12.77 -10.21 13.70
C LEU A 157 13.99 -9.93 12.83
N ASN A 158 15.10 -10.60 13.08
CA ASN A 158 16.23 -10.58 12.16
C ASN A 158 15.93 -11.49 10.97
N VAL A 159 16.00 -10.95 9.75
CA VAL A 159 15.81 -11.71 8.53
C VAL A 159 17.12 -11.71 7.75
N GLU A 160 17.70 -12.90 7.53
CA GLU A 160 19.02 -13.10 6.93
C GLU A 160 19.08 -12.83 5.41
N SER A 161 18.24 -11.93 4.89
CA SER A 161 18.22 -11.50 3.49
C SER A 161 18.70 -10.05 3.33
N THR A 162 19.28 -9.73 2.18
CA THR A 162 19.74 -8.37 1.85
C THR A 162 18.58 -7.38 1.95
N PRO A 163 18.79 -6.21 2.57
CA PRO A 163 17.67 -5.37 2.94
C PRO A 163 17.20 -4.48 1.79
N GLY A 164 16.12 -4.89 1.13
CA GLY A 164 15.34 -4.15 0.13
C GLY A 164 13.95 -3.72 0.60
N LYS A 165 13.10 -3.30 -0.35
CA LYS A 165 11.74 -2.80 -0.07
C LYS A 165 10.86 -3.85 0.62
N ILE A 166 9.90 -3.36 1.39
CA ILE A 166 8.92 -4.18 2.11
C ILE A 166 7.55 -3.95 1.49
N PHE A 167 6.75 -5.00 1.42
CA PHE A 167 5.30 -4.91 1.22
C PHE A 167 4.62 -5.72 2.31
N VAL A 168 3.55 -5.22 2.91
CA VAL A 168 2.81 -5.94 3.96
C VAL A 168 1.34 -5.96 3.61
N ALA A 169 0.73 -7.14 3.74
CA ALA A 169 -0.69 -7.31 3.56
C ALA A 169 -1.19 -8.59 4.23
N SER A 170 -2.39 -8.51 4.83
CA SER A 170 -3.10 -9.61 5.46
C SER A 170 -2.26 -10.36 6.50
N GLY A 171 -1.49 -9.61 7.30
CA GLY A 171 -0.62 -10.19 8.33
C GLY A 171 0.65 -10.87 7.79
N VAL A 172 1.02 -10.64 6.53
CA VAL A 172 2.26 -11.19 5.94
C VAL A 172 3.11 -10.05 5.40
N ALA A 173 4.38 -10.02 5.80
CA ALA A 173 5.39 -9.14 5.24
C ALA A 173 6.24 -9.87 4.18
N TYR A 174 6.37 -9.23 3.02
CA TYR A 174 7.17 -9.67 1.89
C TYR A 174 8.39 -8.76 1.78
N LEU A 175 9.57 -9.35 1.93
CA LEU A 175 10.83 -8.63 2.05
C LEU A 175 11.68 -8.88 0.81
N ALA A 176 11.69 -7.92 -0.11
CA ALA A 176 12.49 -8.02 -1.34
C ALA A 176 13.98 -8.09 -0.99
N ALA A 177 14.76 -8.90 -1.69
CA ALA A 177 16.20 -9.02 -1.46
C ALA A 177 16.98 -7.87 -2.13
N GLU A 178 18.05 -8.17 -2.86
CA GLU A 178 18.81 -7.18 -3.64
C GLU A 178 18.81 -7.57 -5.13
N ASP A 179 18.97 -6.60 -6.03
CA ASP A 179 19.25 -6.92 -7.41
C ASP A 179 20.55 -7.75 -7.58
N GLY A 180 20.61 -8.52 -8.66
CA GLY A 180 21.74 -9.37 -9.02
C GLY A 180 21.53 -10.82 -8.58
N PHE A 181 22.65 -11.52 -8.34
CA PHE A 181 22.66 -12.95 -7.96
C PHE A 181 22.13 -13.22 -6.53
N ASN A 182 21.60 -12.19 -5.87
CA ASN A 182 21.05 -12.21 -4.52
C ASN A 182 19.58 -11.76 -4.51
N GLY A 183 18.86 -11.95 -5.62
CA GLY A 183 17.46 -11.52 -5.78
C GLY A 183 16.46 -12.41 -5.07
N GLY A 184 15.17 -12.26 -5.42
CA GLY A 184 14.07 -12.92 -4.74
C GLY A 184 13.56 -12.14 -3.52
N PHE A 185 12.81 -12.83 -2.64
CA PHE A 185 12.19 -12.23 -1.46
C PHE A 185 11.99 -13.27 -0.35
N SER A 186 11.86 -12.80 0.89
CA SER A 186 11.45 -13.60 2.05
C SER A 186 9.99 -13.30 2.43
N THR A 187 9.35 -14.20 3.17
CA THR A 187 8.01 -14.04 3.75
C THR A 187 8.07 -14.15 5.28
N VAL A 188 7.35 -13.29 5.98
CA VAL A 188 7.29 -13.23 7.44
C VAL A 188 5.84 -13.11 7.88
N ASP A 189 5.42 -13.95 8.83
CA ASP A 189 4.17 -13.81 9.55
C ASP A 189 4.30 -12.65 10.53
N VAL A 190 3.44 -11.64 10.35
CA VAL A 190 3.34 -10.45 11.19
C VAL A 190 1.91 -10.25 11.70
N SER A 191 1.09 -11.30 11.65
CA SER A 191 -0.29 -11.29 12.15
C SER A 191 -0.34 -11.04 13.66
N ASP A 192 0.57 -11.66 14.41
CA ASP A 192 0.93 -11.24 15.77
C ASP A 192 2.15 -10.30 15.72
N PRO A 193 1.96 -8.99 15.96
CA PRO A 193 3.05 -8.02 15.89
C PRO A 193 4.07 -8.17 17.03
N ASP A 194 3.71 -8.85 18.12
CA ASP A 194 4.60 -9.08 19.27
C ASP A 194 5.45 -10.35 19.10
N ASP A 195 5.06 -11.24 18.18
CA ASP A 195 5.76 -12.49 17.88
C ASP A 195 5.90 -12.73 16.36
N PRO A 196 6.64 -11.88 15.64
CA PRO A 196 6.85 -12.06 14.20
C PRO A 196 7.70 -13.31 13.90
N GLN A 197 7.28 -14.11 12.93
CA GLN A 197 7.91 -15.39 12.59
C GLN A 197 8.28 -15.48 11.11
N LEU A 198 9.52 -15.91 10.81
CA LEU A 198 9.92 -16.16 9.43
C LEU A 198 9.13 -17.36 8.87
N LEU A 199 8.39 -17.15 7.78
CA LEU A 199 7.68 -18.20 7.07
C LEU A 199 8.61 -18.88 6.06
N SER A 200 9.28 -18.08 5.22
CA SER A 200 10.36 -18.56 4.34
C SER A 200 11.45 -17.52 4.13
N GLY A 201 12.67 -18.01 3.94
CA GLY A 201 13.78 -17.23 3.42
C GLY A 201 13.67 -17.01 1.90
N VAL A 202 14.79 -16.63 1.29
CA VAL A 202 14.89 -16.54 -0.17
C VAL A 202 15.20 -17.93 -0.74
N ASP A 203 14.21 -18.56 -1.35
CA ASP A 203 14.35 -19.92 -1.93
C ASP A 203 14.87 -19.89 -3.37
N ASN A 204 14.73 -18.75 -4.07
CA ASN A 204 15.23 -18.58 -5.44
C ASN A 204 15.87 -17.20 -5.66
N THR A 205 17.20 -17.15 -5.65
CA THR A 205 17.97 -15.91 -5.83
C THR A 205 18.07 -15.44 -7.29
N SER A 206 17.49 -16.18 -8.24
CA SER A 206 17.47 -15.82 -9.66
C SER A 206 16.26 -14.98 -10.06
N PHE A 207 15.38 -14.65 -9.11
CA PHE A 207 14.31 -13.68 -9.30
C PHE A 207 14.82 -12.25 -9.17
N ALA A 208 14.07 -11.32 -9.73
CA ALA A 208 14.24 -9.90 -9.43
C ALA A 208 14.15 -9.65 -7.90
N GLY A 209 14.94 -8.70 -7.39
CA GLY A 209 15.10 -8.51 -5.94
C GLY A 209 14.76 -7.12 -5.39
N GLN A 210 14.48 -6.13 -6.23
CA GLN A 210 14.37 -4.74 -5.78
C GLN A 210 13.07 -4.41 -5.03
N THR A 211 11.96 -4.97 -5.50
CA THR A 211 10.62 -4.76 -4.93
C THR A 211 9.77 -5.99 -5.14
N VAL A 212 8.86 -6.25 -4.19
CA VAL A 212 7.85 -7.29 -4.28
C VAL A 212 6.50 -6.69 -3.89
N VAL A 213 5.46 -7.02 -4.64
CA VAL A 213 4.06 -6.69 -4.33
C VAL A 213 3.20 -7.93 -4.55
N VAL A 214 2.05 -8.03 -3.89
CA VAL A 214 1.15 -9.18 -4.06
C VAL A 214 -0.24 -8.76 -4.48
N ASN A 215 -0.94 -9.65 -5.18
CA ASN A 215 -2.25 -9.35 -5.76
C ASN A 215 -3.44 -9.70 -4.86
N GLY A 216 -3.19 -10.25 -3.67
CA GLY A 216 -4.24 -10.74 -2.75
C GLY A 216 -4.93 -12.03 -3.21
N SER A 217 -4.44 -12.70 -4.25
CA SER A 217 -5.01 -13.93 -4.82
C SER A 217 -3.92 -14.96 -5.14
N GLY A 218 -2.93 -15.08 -4.24
CA GLY A 218 -1.89 -16.10 -4.30
C GLY A 218 -0.73 -15.83 -5.26
N LEU A 219 -0.58 -14.61 -5.80
CA LEU A 219 0.55 -14.26 -6.67
C LEU A 219 1.35 -13.08 -6.11
N ALA A 220 2.67 -13.22 -6.18
CA ALA A 220 3.64 -12.15 -5.99
C ALA A 220 4.23 -11.70 -7.32
N ILE A 221 4.57 -10.42 -7.38
CA ILE A 221 5.29 -9.79 -8.48
C ILE A 221 6.57 -9.22 -7.91
N ALA A 222 7.70 -9.75 -8.36
CA ALA A 222 9.03 -9.23 -8.04
C ALA A 222 9.58 -8.45 -9.23
N VAL A 223 10.11 -7.25 -8.99
CA VAL A 223 10.64 -6.38 -10.05
C VAL A 223 12.06 -5.94 -9.70
N GLY A 224 12.93 -5.85 -10.70
CA GLY A 224 14.36 -5.63 -10.50
C GLY A 224 15.23 -6.22 -11.62
N ASN A 225 16.51 -6.40 -11.34
CA ASN A 225 17.46 -7.07 -12.22
C ASN A 225 17.97 -8.35 -11.54
N PRO A 226 17.66 -9.56 -12.03
CA PRO A 226 18.08 -10.83 -11.43
C PRO A 226 19.57 -11.19 -11.63
N GLY A 227 20.36 -10.29 -12.24
CA GLY A 227 21.79 -10.51 -12.51
C GLY A 227 22.09 -11.52 -13.62
N GLY A 228 23.39 -11.74 -13.86
CA GLY A 228 23.89 -12.61 -14.94
C GLY A 228 24.40 -11.87 -16.18
N VAL A 229 25.26 -12.52 -16.96
CA VAL A 229 25.80 -11.98 -18.24
C VAL A 229 24.69 -11.71 -19.26
N PHE A 230 23.52 -12.32 -19.07
CA PHE A 230 22.29 -12.11 -19.84
C PHE A 230 21.12 -11.62 -18.98
N GLY A 231 21.40 -11.14 -17.75
CA GLY A 231 20.40 -10.62 -16.83
C GLY A 231 19.77 -9.34 -17.39
N ALA A 232 18.55 -9.46 -17.87
CA ALA A 232 17.74 -8.31 -18.26
C ALA A 232 16.85 -7.90 -17.09
N ASN A 233 16.55 -6.60 -17.01
CA ASN A 233 15.56 -6.08 -16.08
C ASN A 233 14.24 -6.82 -16.30
N ALA A 234 13.57 -7.15 -15.21
CA ALA A 234 12.50 -8.13 -15.22
C ALA A 234 11.39 -7.79 -14.24
N LEU A 235 10.20 -8.24 -14.61
CA LEU A 235 9.08 -8.51 -13.73
C LEU A 235 8.88 -10.03 -13.68
N ASP A 236 9.10 -10.62 -12.51
CA ASP A 236 8.87 -12.03 -12.24
C ASP A 236 7.52 -12.23 -11.56
N LEU A 237 6.72 -13.14 -12.11
CA LEU A 237 5.49 -13.62 -11.49
C LEU A 237 5.79 -14.90 -10.73
N VAL A 238 5.42 -14.92 -9.46
CA VAL A 238 5.71 -16.01 -8.52
C VAL A 238 4.42 -16.43 -7.84
N ASP A 239 4.19 -17.73 -7.76
CA ASP A 239 3.11 -18.32 -6.98
C ASP A 239 3.49 -18.30 -5.50
N ILE A 240 2.59 -17.80 -4.67
CA ILE A 240 2.76 -17.71 -3.22
C ILE A 240 1.57 -18.34 -2.49
N GLY A 241 0.89 -19.31 -3.12
CA GLY A 241 -0.17 -20.09 -2.48
C GLY A 241 0.32 -20.88 -1.26
N ASP A 242 1.62 -21.21 -1.21
CA ASP A 242 2.32 -21.66 -0.01
C ASP A 242 3.33 -20.59 0.41
N LEU A 243 3.05 -19.89 1.51
CA LEU A 243 3.92 -18.82 2.02
C LEU A 243 5.25 -19.33 2.57
N ALA A 244 5.43 -20.65 2.72
CA ALA A 244 6.69 -21.28 3.10
C ALA A 244 7.59 -21.63 1.90
N ASP A 245 7.19 -21.30 0.66
CA ASP A 245 7.97 -21.55 -0.56
C ASP A 245 7.98 -20.32 -1.48
N THR A 246 9.11 -19.62 -1.54
CA THR A 246 9.30 -18.43 -2.39
C THR A 246 9.92 -18.75 -3.75
N SER A 247 9.96 -20.03 -4.17
CA SER A 247 10.65 -20.48 -5.39
C SER A 247 9.75 -20.72 -6.60
N GLN A 248 8.43 -20.68 -6.43
CA GLN A 248 7.44 -21.13 -7.42
C GLN A 248 7.28 -20.16 -8.60
N PHE A 249 8.24 -20.20 -9.53
CA PHE A 249 8.24 -19.38 -10.74
C PHE A 249 7.06 -19.69 -11.67
N GLN A 250 6.36 -18.64 -12.10
CA GLN A 250 5.31 -18.75 -13.13
C GLN A 250 5.79 -18.23 -14.49
N THR A 251 6.24 -16.97 -14.54
CA THR A 251 6.70 -16.35 -15.79
C THR A 251 7.56 -15.11 -15.53
N ARG A 252 8.27 -14.65 -16.57
CA ARG A 252 9.10 -13.44 -16.56
C ARG A 252 8.74 -12.54 -17.74
N TYR A 253 8.56 -11.25 -17.46
CA TYR A 253 8.43 -10.20 -18.45
C TYR A 253 9.70 -9.36 -18.48
N GLY A 254 10.27 -9.16 -19.66
CA GLY A 254 11.44 -8.28 -19.82
C GLY A 254 11.02 -6.82 -19.77
N LEU A 255 11.74 -6.03 -18.98
CA LEU A 255 11.55 -4.59 -18.86
C LEU A 255 12.59 -3.83 -19.70
N PRO A 256 12.19 -2.77 -20.43
CA PRO A 256 13.11 -2.00 -21.27
C PRO A 256 14.28 -1.33 -20.55
N ALA A 257 14.10 -0.89 -19.31
CA ALA A 257 15.13 -0.21 -18.52
C ALA A 257 15.16 -0.72 -17.07
N ALA A 258 15.95 -0.09 -16.22
CA ALA A 258 16.12 -0.53 -14.83
C ALA A 258 14.93 -0.02 -13.99
N PRO A 259 14.09 -0.92 -13.44
CA PRO A 259 12.97 -0.49 -12.63
C PRO A 259 13.43 0.02 -11.27
N SER A 260 12.51 0.72 -10.60
CA SER A 260 12.68 1.23 -9.22
C SER A 260 11.53 0.83 -8.29
N SER A 261 10.33 0.61 -8.83
CA SER A 261 9.14 0.27 -8.05
C SER A 261 8.06 -0.32 -8.93
N VAL A 262 7.16 -1.08 -8.30
CA VAL A 262 5.91 -1.55 -8.91
C VAL A 262 4.77 -1.32 -7.93
N VAL A 263 3.58 -1.05 -8.47
CA VAL A 263 2.32 -1.03 -7.71
C VAL A 263 1.26 -1.76 -8.52
N LEU A 264 0.27 -2.34 -7.83
CA LEU A 264 -0.87 -3.00 -8.46
C LEU A 264 -2.12 -2.13 -8.31
N ALA A 265 -2.85 -1.95 -9.41
CA ALA A 265 -4.20 -1.40 -9.39
C ALA A 265 -5.07 -2.13 -10.40
N ALA A 266 -6.29 -2.44 -10.01
CA ALA A 266 -7.34 -2.93 -10.91
C ALA A 266 -6.94 -4.11 -11.79
N GLY A 267 -6.14 -5.02 -11.23
CA GLY A 267 -5.68 -6.20 -11.94
C GLY A 267 -4.38 -6.04 -12.72
N ILE A 268 -3.74 -4.87 -12.66
CA ILE A 268 -2.65 -4.49 -13.55
C ILE A 268 -1.44 -4.02 -12.75
N ALA A 269 -0.24 -4.36 -13.23
CA ALA A 269 1.01 -3.86 -12.67
C ALA A 269 1.47 -2.59 -13.38
N PHE A 270 1.80 -1.57 -12.59
CA PHE A 270 2.38 -0.31 -13.04
C PHE A 270 3.80 -0.21 -12.50
N VAL A 271 4.78 -0.24 -13.41
CA VAL A 271 6.21 -0.29 -13.07
C VAL A 271 6.86 1.04 -13.41
N ALA A 272 7.52 1.66 -12.44
CA ALA A 272 8.42 2.78 -12.68
C ALA A 272 9.74 2.21 -13.24
N ASP A 273 9.92 2.27 -14.55
CA ASP A 273 10.98 1.57 -15.30
C ASP A 273 12.15 2.50 -15.66
N GLY A 274 12.55 3.38 -14.74
CA GLY A 274 13.67 4.30 -14.95
C GLY A 274 13.52 5.15 -16.23
N GLU A 275 14.51 5.11 -17.11
CA GLU A 275 14.54 5.90 -18.36
C GLU A 275 13.44 5.49 -19.37
N ALA A 276 12.85 4.30 -19.23
CA ALA A 276 11.73 3.88 -20.07
C ALA A 276 10.38 4.42 -19.58
N GLY A 277 10.35 5.13 -18.45
CA GLY A 277 9.15 5.73 -17.89
C GLY A 277 8.21 4.70 -17.24
N LEU A 278 6.90 4.96 -17.27
CA LEU A 278 5.89 4.07 -16.70
C LEU A 278 5.56 2.91 -17.66
N GLN A 279 5.83 1.68 -17.24
CA GLN A 279 5.41 0.48 -17.96
C GLN A 279 4.11 -0.05 -17.36
N VAL A 280 3.20 -0.49 -18.22
CA VAL A 280 1.96 -1.17 -17.83
C VAL A 280 2.08 -2.62 -18.24
N VAL A 281 2.05 -3.52 -17.24
CA VAL A 281 2.21 -4.95 -17.46
C VAL A 281 0.92 -5.65 -17.04
N ASN A 282 0.21 -6.17 -18.04
CA ASN A 282 -0.85 -7.14 -17.80
C ASN A 282 -0.22 -8.53 -17.59
N TYR A 283 -0.03 -8.92 -16.33
CA TYR A 283 0.76 -10.10 -15.97
C TYR A 283 -0.06 -11.40 -15.91
N ARG A 284 -1.40 -11.30 -15.93
CA ARG A 284 -2.33 -12.44 -15.95
C ARG A 284 -3.49 -12.13 -16.88
N SER A 285 -4.06 -13.15 -17.51
CA SER A 285 -5.30 -12.94 -18.28
C SER A 285 -6.44 -12.59 -17.35
N PHE A 286 -7.39 -11.77 -17.82
CA PHE A 286 -8.60 -11.46 -17.06
C PHE A 286 -9.43 -12.72 -16.80
N ASP A 287 -10.18 -12.70 -15.70
CA ASP A 287 -11.02 -13.81 -15.33
C ASP A 287 -12.02 -14.14 -16.44
N SER A 288 -12.13 -15.44 -16.71
CA SER A 288 -13.07 -16.04 -17.64
C SER A 288 -13.77 -17.27 -17.06
N ALA A 289 -13.44 -17.64 -15.81
CA ALA A 289 -14.02 -18.76 -15.09
C ALA A 289 -15.45 -18.45 -14.60
N GLY A 290 -15.77 -17.17 -14.40
CA GLY A 290 -17.12 -16.75 -14.01
C GLY A 290 -17.42 -16.99 -12.52
N VAL A 291 -16.38 -17.19 -11.71
CA VAL A 291 -16.51 -17.41 -10.27
C VAL A 291 -16.37 -16.05 -9.59
N PRO A 292 -17.40 -15.56 -8.89
CA PRO A 292 -17.30 -14.27 -8.21
C PRO A 292 -16.37 -14.34 -6.99
N PRO A 293 -15.76 -13.20 -6.60
CA PRO A 293 -14.99 -13.10 -5.37
C PRO A 293 -15.83 -13.46 -4.14
N THR A 294 -15.17 -13.95 -3.10
CA THR A 294 -15.74 -14.07 -1.75
C THR A 294 -15.29 -12.89 -0.90
N VAL A 295 -16.20 -12.35 -0.10
CA VAL A 295 -15.96 -11.16 0.73
C VAL A 295 -16.46 -11.40 2.14
N SER A 296 -15.64 -11.09 3.14
CA SER A 296 -16.05 -11.04 4.54
C SER A 296 -15.47 -9.83 5.26
N ILE A 297 -16.21 -9.33 6.23
CA ILE A 297 -15.85 -8.18 7.08
C ILE A 297 -16.04 -8.60 8.53
N ASP A 298 -15.17 -8.12 9.41
CA ASP A 298 -15.33 -8.23 10.86
C ASP A 298 -15.25 -6.82 11.45
N LEU A 299 -16.30 -6.43 12.19
CA LEU A 299 -16.39 -5.15 12.89
C LEU A 299 -16.51 -5.33 14.41
N SER A 300 -16.30 -6.54 14.92
CA SER A 300 -16.46 -6.85 16.35
C SER A 300 -15.56 -6.01 17.27
N ALA A 301 -14.40 -5.58 16.78
CA ALA A 301 -13.48 -4.73 17.53
C ALA A 301 -13.95 -3.26 17.64
N GLU A 302 -14.87 -2.83 16.78
CA GLU A 302 -15.39 -1.46 16.74
C GLU A 302 -16.67 -1.30 17.58
N ASP A 303 -17.18 -2.40 18.14
CA ASP A 303 -18.39 -2.42 18.93
C ASP A 303 -18.19 -1.72 20.28
N ALA A 304 -19.00 -0.69 20.54
CA ALA A 304 -18.92 0.13 21.74
C ALA A 304 -19.44 -0.62 22.98
N ASP A 305 -20.35 -1.58 22.82
CA ASP A 305 -20.92 -2.35 23.92
C ASP A 305 -21.18 -3.83 23.55
N ALA A 306 -20.16 -4.68 23.74
CA ALA A 306 -20.24 -6.10 23.45
C ALA A 306 -21.31 -6.88 24.25
N ASP A 307 -21.91 -6.29 25.30
CA ASP A 307 -23.01 -6.90 26.05
C ASP A 307 -24.39 -6.60 25.43
N GLU A 308 -24.49 -5.62 24.52
CA GLU A 308 -25.72 -5.30 23.78
C GLU A 308 -25.80 -6.07 22.45
N PRO A 309 -26.99 -6.55 22.03
CA PRO A 309 -27.12 -7.23 20.74
C PRO A 309 -26.88 -6.28 19.56
N GLY A 310 -25.99 -6.68 18.65
CA GLY A 310 -25.68 -5.95 17.42
C GLY A 310 -24.28 -5.37 17.47
N ILE A 311 -23.98 -4.41 16.59
CA ILE A 311 -22.76 -3.63 16.62
C ILE A 311 -23.17 -2.18 16.86
N GLN A 312 -22.68 -1.56 17.94
CA GLN A 312 -22.94 -0.15 18.23
C GLN A 312 -21.68 0.67 17.93
N ILE A 313 -21.78 1.72 17.11
CA ILE A 313 -20.65 2.59 16.79
C ILE A 313 -21.09 4.04 16.94
N GLN A 314 -20.24 4.86 17.54
CA GLN A 314 -20.51 6.28 17.72
C GLN A 314 -20.73 6.98 16.36
N GLU A 315 -21.77 7.80 16.27
CA GLU A 315 -22.04 8.58 15.06
C GLU A 315 -20.85 9.50 14.69
N GLY A 316 -20.62 9.73 13.39
CA GLY A 316 -19.49 10.56 12.95
C GLY A 316 -18.11 9.94 13.15
N THR A 317 -18.01 8.67 13.54
CA THR A 317 -16.74 7.95 13.59
C THR A 317 -16.18 7.73 12.19
N LEU A 318 -14.87 7.90 12.02
CA LEU A 318 -14.17 7.47 10.82
C LEU A 318 -13.93 5.95 10.92
N LEU A 319 -14.78 5.18 10.27
CA LEU A 319 -14.71 3.72 10.29
C LEU A 319 -13.76 3.24 9.20
N ALA A 320 -12.68 2.56 9.60
CA ALA A 320 -11.73 1.91 8.70
C ALA A 320 -12.03 0.41 8.59
N ILE A 321 -12.02 -0.13 7.38
CA ILE A 321 -12.46 -1.48 7.07
C ILE A 321 -11.43 -2.16 6.19
N ARG A 322 -10.99 -3.35 6.63
CA ARG A 322 -10.06 -4.21 5.88
C ARG A 322 -10.78 -5.51 5.56
N PRO A 323 -11.48 -5.59 4.41
CA PRO A 323 -12.22 -6.80 4.05
C PRO A 323 -11.24 -7.93 3.74
N THR A 324 -11.61 -9.15 4.11
CA THR A 324 -10.96 -10.34 3.54
C THR A 324 -11.63 -10.64 2.21
N VAL A 325 -10.87 -10.56 1.13
CA VAL A 325 -11.37 -10.82 -0.23
C VAL A 325 -10.53 -11.90 -0.87
N ASN A 326 -11.17 -12.95 -1.36
CA ASN A 326 -10.50 -14.02 -2.09
C ASN A 326 -11.16 -14.21 -3.44
N ASP A 327 -10.33 -14.43 -4.46
CA ASP A 327 -10.73 -14.72 -5.83
C ASP A 327 -9.80 -15.79 -6.40
N ASP A 328 -10.28 -16.55 -7.39
CA ASP A 328 -9.49 -17.62 -8.02
C ASP A 328 -8.49 -17.09 -9.06
N VAL A 329 -8.74 -15.90 -9.61
CA VAL A 329 -7.86 -15.25 -10.57
C VAL A 329 -7.30 -13.96 -10.00
N GLN A 330 -8.15 -12.95 -9.82
CA GLN A 330 -7.77 -11.63 -9.34
C GLN A 330 -8.97 -10.73 -9.06
N VAL A 331 -8.94 -10.12 -7.87
CA VAL A 331 -9.80 -8.99 -7.52
C VAL A 331 -9.37 -7.73 -8.28
N ARG A 332 -10.31 -7.08 -8.94
CA ARG A 332 -10.13 -5.79 -9.62
C ARG A 332 -10.36 -4.61 -8.68
N GLY A 333 -11.27 -4.73 -7.73
CA GLY A 333 -11.49 -3.66 -6.77
C GLY A 333 -12.59 -4.00 -5.80
N VAL A 334 -12.60 -3.24 -4.71
CA VAL A 334 -13.56 -3.35 -3.64
C VAL A 334 -14.25 -2.01 -3.44
N GLN A 335 -15.49 -2.07 -2.98
CA GLN A 335 -16.32 -0.91 -2.72
C GLN A 335 -17.01 -1.11 -1.38
N LEU A 336 -16.97 -0.09 -0.54
CA LEU A 336 -17.73 0.00 0.69
C LEU A 336 -19.10 0.61 0.39
N LEU A 337 -20.15 -0.02 0.88
CA LEU A 337 -21.52 0.45 0.75
C LEU A 337 -22.11 0.77 2.13
N ILE A 338 -22.82 1.89 2.21
CA ILE A 338 -23.73 2.21 3.32
C ILE A 338 -25.12 2.39 2.72
N ASN A 339 -26.09 1.60 3.19
CA ASN A 339 -27.47 1.61 2.70
C ASN A 339 -27.53 1.49 1.16
N ASP A 340 -26.77 0.55 0.60
CA ASP A 340 -26.60 0.29 -0.85
C ASP A 340 -25.92 1.41 -1.67
N GLU A 341 -25.48 2.50 -1.04
CA GLU A 341 -24.73 3.57 -1.69
C GLU A 341 -23.23 3.37 -1.52
N VAL A 342 -22.47 3.46 -2.62
CA VAL A 342 -21.00 3.37 -2.58
C VAL A 342 -20.43 4.63 -1.92
N VAL A 343 -19.75 4.46 -0.78
CA VAL A 343 -19.15 5.55 -0.01
C VAL A 343 -17.62 5.61 -0.12
N ALA A 344 -16.99 4.48 -0.39
CA ALA A 344 -15.55 4.39 -0.59
C ALA A 344 -15.21 3.22 -1.52
N SER A 345 -14.03 3.27 -2.13
CA SER A 345 -13.56 2.22 -3.02
C SER A 345 -12.05 2.17 -3.06
N ASP A 346 -11.53 0.98 -3.31
CA ASP A 346 -10.11 0.73 -3.47
C ASP A 346 -9.86 -0.28 -4.60
N VAL A 347 -8.76 -0.11 -5.31
CA VAL A 347 -8.35 -0.94 -6.45
C VAL A 347 -6.95 -1.52 -6.26
N SER A 348 -6.28 -1.18 -5.16
CA SER A 348 -4.92 -1.63 -4.85
C SER A 348 -4.96 -2.53 -3.62
N PHE A 349 -4.30 -3.67 -3.70
CA PHE A 349 -4.12 -4.55 -2.54
C PHE A 349 -2.92 -4.07 -1.70
N PRO A 350 -2.93 -4.15 -0.34
CA PRO A 350 -4.06 -4.55 0.51
C PRO A 350 -5.21 -3.55 0.43
N PHE A 351 -6.44 -4.07 0.38
CA PHE A 351 -7.62 -3.22 0.28
C PHE A 351 -7.91 -2.56 1.63
N GLU A 352 -7.83 -1.23 1.67
CA GLU A 352 -8.14 -0.43 2.86
C GLU A 352 -9.23 0.58 2.52
N LEU A 353 -10.41 0.40 3.11
CA LEU A 353 -11.57 1.26 2.92
C LEU A 353 -11.78 2.10 4.17
N ALA A 354 -12.21 3.35 4.03
CA ALA A 354 -12.58 4.18 5.16
C ALA A 354 -13.74 5.12 4.81
N THR A 355 -14.65 5.35 5.76
CA THR A 355 -15.76 6.29 5.60
C THR A 355 -16.12 6.93 6.93
N LEU A 356 -16.63 8.16 6.87
CA LEU A 356 -17.26 8.80 8.03
C LEU A 356 -18.67 8.23 8.17
N LEU A 357 -19.02 7.71 9.34
CA LEU A 357 -20.40 7.31 9.62
C LEU A 357 -21.33 8.53 9.65
N PRO A 358 -22.56 8.42 9.14
CA PRO A 358 -23.52 9.53 9.19
C PRO A 358 -23.91 9.83 10.65
N THR A 359 -24.47 11.02 10.87
CA THR A 359 -25.14 11.30 12.13
C THR A 359 -26.49 10.58 12.23
N ILE A 360 -26.99 10.32 13.42
CA ILE A 360 -28.33 9.80 13.70
C ILE A 360 -29.37 10.69 13.00
N GLU A 361 -29.19 12.01 13.00
CA GLU A 361 -30.05 12.94 12.26
C GLU A 361 -30.02 12.67 10.75
N GLN A 362 -28.84 12.45 10.17
CA GLN A 362 -28.68 12.12 8.75
C GLN A 362 -29.21 10.73 8.40
N ALA A 363 -29.17 9.77 9.34
CA ALA A 363 -29.68 8.41 9.18
C ALA A 363 -31.22 8.31 9.32
N GLY A 364 -31.92 9.41 9.62
CA GLY A 364 -33.38 9.43 9.73
C GLY A 364 -33.93 9.62 11.15
N GLY A 365 -33.07 9.99 12.11
CA GLY A 365 -33.41 10.28 13.50
C GLY A 365 -33.34 9.06 14.41
N VAL A 366 -33.69 9.24 15.70
CA VAL A 366 -33.51 8.25 16.78
C VAL A 366 -34.28 6.94 16.56
N GLU A 367 -35.34 6.93 15.73
CA GLU A 367 -36.05 5.70 15.36
C GLU A 367 -35.40 4.92 14.21
N ALA A 368 -34.43 5.53 13.51
CA ALA A 368 -33.77 4.99 12.33
C ALA A 368 -32.24 5.04 12.43
N GLY A 369 -31.67 5.14 13.63
CA GLY A 369 -30.21 5.17 13.86
C GLY A 369 -29.43 3.92 13.41
N GLU A 370 -30.01 3.12 12.52
CA GLU A 370 -29.43 1.95 11.90
C GLU A 370 -28.84 2.32 10.55
N VAL A 371 -27.61 1.86 10.30
CA VAL A 371 -27.00 1.86 8.97
C VAL A 371 -26.62 0.44 8.59
N VAL A 372 -26.90 0.08 7.34
CA VAL A 372 -26.52 -1.22 6.79
C VAL A 372 -25.22 -1.08 6.03
N LEU A 373 -24.22 -1.84 6.42
CA LEU A 373 -22.89 -1.84 5.82
C LEU A 373 -22.65 -3.14 5.08
N SER A 374 -22.12 -3.05 3.87
CA SER A 374 -21.60 -4.21 3.13
C SER A 374 -20.40 -3.81 2.28
N VAL A 375 -19.58 -4.79 1.91
CA VAL A 375 -18.48 -4.62 0.96
C VAL A 375 -18.75 -5.46 -0.26
N ARG A 376 -18.61 -4.83 -1.42
CA ARG A 376 -18.70 -5.47 -2.74
C ARG A 376 -17.31 -5.57 -3.35
N ALA A 377 -16.95 -6.74 -3.84
CA ALA A 377 -15.74 -6.95 -4.62
C ALA A 377 -16.10 -7.35 -6.06
N ALA A 378 -15.35 -6.83 -7.02
CA ALA A 378 -15.44 -7.25 -8.42
C ALA A 378 -14.12 -7.86 -8.85
N ASP A 379 -14.18 -8.96 -9.60
CA ASP A 379 -13.01 -9.52 -10.26
C ASP A 379 -12.71 -8.81 -11.60
N THR A 380 -11.68 -9.29 -12.30
CA THR A 380 -11.28 -8.77 -13.61
C THR A 380 -12.18 -9.22 -14.78
N GLY A 381 -12.99 -10.26 -14.59
CA GLY A 381 -14.00 -10.76 -15.54
C GLY A 381 -15.36 -10.05 -15.43
N GLY A 382 -15.57 -9.28 -14.36
CA GLY A 382 -16.79 -8.54 -14.07
C GLY A 382 -17.79 -9.28 -13.19
N ASN A 383 -17.44 -10.43 -12.60
CA ASN A 383 -18.29 -11.05 -11.60
C ASN A 383 -18.13 -10.31 -10.26
N VAL A 384 -19.16 -10.41 -9.43
CA VAL A 384 -19.31 -9.59 -8.23
C VAL A 384 -19.68 -10.46 -7.06
N GLY A 385 -18.90 -10.35 -5.99
CA GLY A 385 -19.21 -10.86 -4.66
C GLY A 385 -19.60 -9.73 -3.72
N VAL A 386 -20.48 -10.01 -2.76
CA VAL A 386 -20.88 -9.07 -1.71
C VAL A 386 -20.77 -9.78 -0.37
N SER A 387 -20.32 -9.08 0.66
CA SER A 387 -20.34 -9.59 2.04
C SER A 387 -21.77 -9.77 2.54
N GLU A 388 -21.93 -10.45 3.67
CA GLU A 388 -23.15 -10.33 4.47
C GLU A 388 -23.34 -8.87 4.91
N ASP A 389 -24.60 -8.47 5.07
CA ASP A 389 -24.97 -7.15 5.60
C ASP A 389 -24.70 -7.09 7.11
N ILE A 390 -24.02 -6.03 7.55
CA ILE A 390 -23.83 -5.72 8.97
C ILE A 390 -24.70 -4.51 9.31
N THR A 391 -25.68 -4.70 10.18
CA THR A 391 -26.46 -3.59 10.74
C THR A 391 -25.72 -2.97 11.90
N ILE A 392 -25.36 -1.70 11.76
CA ILE A 392 -24.69 -0.90 12.79
C ILE A 392 -25.73 0.03 13.41
N GLN A 393 -25.79 0.03 14.74
CA GLN A 393 -26.54 1.00 15.53
C GLN A 393 -25.65 2.20 15.83
N LEU A 394 -26.10 3.39 15.43
CA LEU A 394 -25.42 4.64 15.72
C LEU A 394 -25.77 5.11 17.13
N VAL A 395 -24.75 5.38 17.94
CA VAL A 395 -24.88 5.81 19.34
C VAL A 395 -24.26 7.17 19.65
#